data_AF-A0A2J5A1K1-F1
#
_entry.id   AF-A0A2J5A1K1-F1
#
_cell.length_a   1.000
_cell.length_b   1.000
_cell.length_c   1.000
_cell.angle_alpha   90.00
_cell.angle_beta   90.00
_cell.angle_gamma   90.00
#
_symmetry.space_group_name_H-M   'P 1'
#
loop_
_entity.id
_entity.type
_entity.pdbx_description
1 polymer ?
#
loop_
_entity_poly.entity_id
_entity_poly.type
_entity_poly.pdbx_seq_one_letter_code
_entity_poly.pdbx_strand_id
1 'polypeptide(L)'
;MNAIFSDLPVKDGKSGSWTLDTFTITENDAERLAIRADFSGNQDEFIPAGEYRRLSYNSDVVMSNTPMEIRTCMDFIERATGHVLINGLGLGMVLNAVLMKADVTHVTVIEKEQDVINLVAASFADDKRVEIICADAMTFVPPAEVTYDVCWHDIWPQFSMGNLDEMEMLERKYLYRCQWQGSWGKEQCQKELINFIQIEGEIEKWLQRV
;
A
#
# COMPACT_ATOMS: atom_id res chain seq x y z
N MET A 1 -15.36 -2.70 11.49
CA MET A 1 -14.36 -2.78 10.41
C MET A 1 -14.51 -1.64 9.42
N ASN A 2 -15.67 -1.43 8.80
CA ASN A 2 -15.84 -0.38 7.75
C ASN A 2 -15.46 1.05 8.18
N ALA A 3 -15.82 1.48 9.39
CA ALA A 3 -15.55 2.86 9.84
C ALA A 3 -14.06 3.23 9.88
N ILE A 4 -13.18 2.26 10.16
CA ILE A 4 -11.72 2.50 10.30
C ILE A 4 -11.09 2.93 8.97
N PHE A 5 -11.65 2.45 7.85
CA PHE A 5 -11.13 2.72 6.52
C PHE A 5 -11.92 3.79 5.79
N SER A 6 -13.20 3.97 6.10
CA SER A 6 -14.04 5.02 5.50
C SER A 6 -13.81 6.39 6.13
N ASP A 7 -13.55 6.45 7.44
CA ASP A 7 -13.37 7.70 8.19
C ASP A 7 -11.89 7.91 8.55
N LEU A 8 -11.05 8.05 7.52
CA LEU A 8 -9.65 8.34 7.73
C LEU A 8 -9.48 9.73 8.36
N PRO A 9 -8.60 9.91 9.36
CA PRO A 9 -8.45 11.16 10.11
C PRO A 9 -7.75 12.29 9.30
N VAL A 10 -7.49 12.06 8.01
CA VAL A 10 -6.83 12.99 7.10
C VAL A 10 -7.80 14.01 6.53
N LYS A 11 -7.28 15.19 6.19
CA LYS A 11 -8.06 16.30 5.64
C LYS A 11 -7.67 16.54 4.19
N ASP A 12 -8.64 17.00 3.41
CA ASP A 12 -8.38 17.42 2.03
C ASP A 12 -7.34 18.55 2.02
N GLY A 13 -6.41 18.48 1.08
CA GLY A 13 -5.29 19.40 1.02
C GLY A 13 -4.39 19.18 -0.19
N LYS A 14 -3.47 20.12 -0.38
CA LYS A 14 -2.46 20.08 -1.43
C LYS A 14 -1.11 20.48 -0.85
N SER A 15 -0.06 19.74 -1.19
CA SER A 15 1.33 20.07 -0.88
C SER A 15 2.16 19.75 -2.12
N GLY A 16 2.85 20.75 -2.69
CA GLY A 16 3.57 20.58 -3.94
C GLY A 16 2.69 20.03 -5.08
N SER A 17 3.14 18.93 -5.69
CA SER A 17 2.43 18.19 -6.73
C SER A 17 1.42 17.17 -6.20
N TRP A 18 1.37 16.97 -4.88
CA TRP A 18 0.51 16.01 -4.21
C TRP A 18 -0.82 16.63 -3.80
N THR A 19 -1.91 15.92 -4.07
CA THR A 19 -3.28 16.29 -3.67
C THR A 19 -3.90 15.13 -2.92
N LEU A 20 -4.43 15.41 -1.73
CA LEU A 20 -5.30 14.51 -0.98
C LEU A 20 -6.70 15.10 -1.03
N ASP A 21 -7.66 14.37 -1.59
CA ASP A 21 -9.04 14.84 -1.72
C ASP A 21 -10.05 13.71 -1.53
N THR A 22 -11.29 14.13 -1.24
CA THR A 22 -12.44 13.25 -1.15
C THR A 22 -13.12 13.14 -2.50
N PHE A 23 -13.47 11.93 -2.92
CA PHE A 23 -14.25 11.68 -4.12
C PHE A 23 -15.43 10.75 -3.82
N THR A 24 -16.48 10.87 -4.64
CA THR A 24 -17.72 10.11 -4.48
C THR A 24 -17.87 9.13 -5.64
N ILE A 25 -18.18 7.88 -5.33
CA ILE A 25 -18.73 6.92 -6.29
C ILE A 25 -20.25 7.00 -6.18
N THR A 26 -20.91 7.40 -7.26
CA THR A 26 -22.39 7.42 -7.29
C THR A 26 -22.94 6.01 -7.51
N GLU A 27 -24.23 5.81 -7.22
CA GLU A 27 -24.91 4.52 -7.50
C GLU A 27 -24.76 4.10 -8.97
N ASN A 28 -24.93 5.04 -9.91
CA ASN A 28 -24.75 4.76 -11.33
C ASN A 28 -23.28 4.46 -11.71
N ASP A 29 -22.30 5.02 -11.01
CA ASP A 29 -20.89 4.66 -11.21
C ASP A 29 -20.63 3.23 -10.69
N ALA A 30 -21.14 2.89 -9.51
CA ALA A 30 -21.02 1.56 -8.93
C ALA A 30 -21.66 0.48 -9.81
N GLU A 31 -22.85 0.74 -10.37
CA GLU A 31 -23.50 -0.16 -11.34
C GLU A 31 -22.64 -0.40 -12.58
N ARG A 32 -22.01 0.65 -13.13
CA ARG A 32 -21.12 0.53 -14.29
C ARG A 32 -19.86 -0.27 -13.95
N LEU A 33 -19.28 -0.04 -12.78
CA LEU A 33 -18.12 -0.77 -12.29
C LEU A 33 -18.46 -2.26 -12.05
N ALA A 34 -19.66 -2.57 -11.57
CA ALA A 34 -20.13 -3.95 -11.42
C ALA A 34 -20.23 -4.67 -12.77
N ILE A 35 -20.85 -4.04 -13.77
CA ILE A 35 -20.93 -4.59 -15.13
C ILE A 35 -19.53 -4.84 -15.71
N ARG A 36 -18.61 -3.90 -15.49
CA ARG A 36 -17.23 -4.01 -15.95
C ARG A 36 -16.51 -5.19 -15.28
N ALA A 37 -16.64 -5.32 -13.95
CA ALA A 37 -16.06 -6.42 -13.17
C ALA A 37 -16.58 -7.79 -13.63
N ASP A 38 -17.86 -7.90 -13.95
CA ASP A 38 -18.45 -9.12 -14.50
C ASP A 38 -17.92 -9.44 -15.90
N PHE A 39 -17.74 -8.42 -16.75
CA PHE A 39 -17.21 -8.60 -18.10
C PHE A 39 -15.71 -8.96 -18.11
N SER A 40 -14.91 -8.31 -17.26
CA SER A 40 -13.47 -8.57 -17.13
C SER A 40 -13.17 -9.84 -16.32
N GLY A 41 -14.15 -10.34 -15.56
CA GLY A 41 -13.97 -11.39 -14.57
C GLY A 41 -13.15 -10.95 -13.36
N ASN A 42 -12.83 -9.66 -13.24
CA ASN A 42 -12.03 -9.10 -12.17
C ASN A 42 -12.90 -8.33 -11.17
N GLN A 43 -13.25 -8.99 -10.07
CA GLN A 43 -14.08 -8.41 -9.01
C GLN A 43 -13.42 -7.22 -8.29
N ASP A 44 -12.10 -7.04 -8.43
CA ASP A 44 -11.39 -5.89 -7.86
C ASP A 44 -11.68 -4.56 -8.57
N GLU A 45 -12.30 -4.60 -9.75
CA GLU A 45 -12.76 -3.40 -10.45
C GLU A 45 -14.05 -2.81 -9.86
N PHE A 46 -14.78 -3.59 -9.04
CA PHE A 46 -16.02 -3.12 -8.42
C PHE A 46 -15.72 -2.24 -7.19
N ILE A 47 -16.30 -1.04 -7.20
CA ILE A 47 -16.28 -0.12 -6.06
C ILE A 47 -17.74 0.25 -5.75
N PRO A 48 -18.24 -0.01 -4.53
CA PRO A 48 -19.60 0.34 -4.15
C PRO A 48 -19.76 1.86 -4.02
N ALA A 49 -21.00 2.33 -4.14
CA ALA A 49 -21.31 3.74 -3.95
C ALA A 49 -20.91 4.21 -2.54
N GLY A 50 -20.36 5.42 -2.45
CA GLY A 50 -19.84 5.95 -1.19
C GLY A 50 -18.83 7.06 -1.37
N GLU A 51 -18.34 7.57 -0.24
CA GLU A 51 -17.26 8.55 -0.19
C GLU A 51 -15.93 7.87 0.14
N TYR A 52 -14.90 8.27 -0.60
CA TYR A 52 -13.57 7.70 -0.56
C TYR A 52 -12.53 8.83 -0.53
N ARG A 53 -11.34 8.50 -0.05
CA ARG A 53 -10.15 9.38 -0.09
C ARG A 53 -9.22 8.87 -1.17
N ARG A 54 -8.57 9.79 -1.87
CA ARG A 54 -7.48 9.47 -2.79
C ARG A 54 -6.29 10.39 -2.54
N LEU A 55 -5.12 9.86 -2.87
CA LEU A 55 -3.88 10.60 -2.97
C LEU A 55 -3.44 10.58 -4.43
N SER A 56 -3.22 11.77 -4.99
CA SER A 56 -2.85 11.93 -6.40
C SER A 56 -1.56 12.72 -6.54
N TYR A 57 -0.74 12.35 -7.52
CA TYR A 57 0.47 13.07 -7.92
C TYR A 57 0.29 13.60 -9.34
N ASN A 58 0.34 14.92 -9.54
CA ASN A 58 0.10 15.56 -10.85
C ASN A 58 -1.20 15.08 -11.55
N SER A 59 -2.25 14.81 -10.77
CA SER A 59 -3.57 14.29 -11.19
C SER A 59 -3.65 12.79 -11.49
N ASP A 60 -2.53 12.07 -11.48
CA ASP A 60 -2.55 10.61 -11.50
C ASP A 60 -2.84 10.09 -10.09
N VAL A 61 -3.84 9.21 -9.97
CA VAL A 61 -4.19 8.57 -8.69
C VAL A 61 -3.09 7.58 -8.33
N VAL A 62 -2.45 7.80 -7.19
CA VAL A 62 -1.39 6.92 -6.68
C VAL A 62 -1.97 5.88 -5.72
N MET A 63 -2.91 6.29 -4.87
CA MET A 63 -3.66 5.37 -4.02
C MET A 63 -5.03 5.93 -3.63
N SER A 64 -5.89 5.07 -3.12
CA SER A 64 -7.15 5.40 -2.47
C SER A 64 -7.42 4.51 -1.25
N ASN A 65 -8.63 4.59 -0.69
CA ASN A 65 -9.12 3.67 0.34
C ASN A 65 -10.23 2.77 -0.20
N THR A 66 -10.11 2.34 -1.46
CA THR A 66 -11.12 1.48 -2.10
C THR A 66 -11.13 0.08 -1.47
N PRO A 67 -12.22 -0.70 -1.61
CA PRO A 67 -12.29 -2.04 -1.01
C PRO A 67 -11.16 -2.98 -1.46
N MET A 68 -10.68 -2.87 -2.69
CA MET A 68 -9.54 -3.64 -3.19
C MET A 68 -8.27 -3.34 -2.39
N GLU A 69 -7.94 -2.06 -2.20
CA GLU A 69 -6.75 -1.64 -1.44
C GLU A 69 -6.84 -2.04 0.02
N ILE A 70 -8.02 -1.91 0.63
CA ILE A 70 -8.24 -2.38 2.00
C ILE A 70 -8.02 -3.89 2.08
N ARG A 71 -8.68 -4.67 1.20
CA ARG A 71 -8.63 -6.14 1.18
C ARG A 71 -7.21 -6.66 1.01
N THR A 72 -6.44 -6.04 0.12
CA THR A 72 -5.06 -6.47 -0.18
C THR A 72 -4.06 -6.16 0.94
N CYS A 73 -4.41 -5.27 1.88
CA CYS A 73 -3.62 -4.96 3.07
C CYS A 73 -4.05 -5.74 4.33
N MET A 74 -5.14 -6.52 4.28
CA MET A 74 -5.72 -7.14 5.48
C MET A 74 -4.78 -8.14 6.18
N ASP A 75 -4.03 -8.97 5.43
CA ASP A 75 -3.10 -9.94 6.04
C ASP A 75 -2.03 -9.23 6.88
N PHE A 76 -1.53 -8.08 6.41
CA PHE A 76 -0.62 -7.25 7.19
C PHE A 76 -1.29 -6.68 8.44
N ILE A 77 -2.47 -6.07 8.30
CA ILE A 77 -3.19 -5.44 9.42
C ILE A 77 -3.51 -6.47 10.52
N GLU A 78 -3.89 -7.69 10.13
CA GLU A 78 -4.15 -8.79 11.05
C GLU A 78 -2.89 -9.22 11.81
N ARG A 79 -1.74 -9.29 11.13
CA ARG A 79 -0.45 -9.66 11.72
C ARG A 79 0.21 -8.57 12.56
N ALA A 80 -0.06 -7.30 12.25
CA ALA A 80 0.59 -6.15 12.88
C ALA A 80 0.46 -6.20 14.41
N THR A 81 1.59 -6.24 15.11
CA THR A 81 1.69 -6.33 16.57
C THR A 81 3.05 -5.77 17.01
N GLY A 82 3.19 -5.40 18.29
CA GLY A 82 4.46 -4.93 18.83
C GLY A 82 5.00 -3.68 18.15
N HIS A 83 6.28 -3.68 17.80
CA HIS A 83 6.94 -2.61 17.05
C HIS A 83 6.81 -2.84 15.54
N VAL A 84 5.99 -2.04 14.88
CA VAL A 84 5.70 -2.14 13.45
C VAL A 84 6.54 -1.15 12.64
N LEU A 85 7.07 -1.60 11.50
CA LEU A 85 7.65 -0.73 10.47
C LEU A 85 6.68 -0.65 9.29
N ILE A 86 6.43 0.55 8.78
CA ILE A 86 5.69 0.80 7.54
C ILE A 86 6.59 1.61 6.62
N ASN A 87 6.93 1.08 5.45
CA ASN A 87 7.58 1.85 4.40
C ASN A 87 6.50 2.28 3.41
N GLY A 88 6.33 3.59 3.25
CA GLY A 88 5.21 4.23 2.57
C GLY A 88 4.13 4.67 3.55
N LEU A 89 3.93 5.98 3.69
CA LEU A 89 2.86 6.54 4.52
C LEU A 89 1.53 6.52 3.76
N GLY A 90 1.57 6.92 2.48
CA GLY A 90 0.38 7.00 1.64
C GLY A 90 -0.71 7.89 2.28
N LEU A 91 -1.96 7.41 2.31
CA LEU A 91 -3.09 8.06 3.00
C LEU A 91 -3.09 7.85 4.52
N GLY A 92 -2.10 7.13 5.07
CA GLY A 92 -2.11 6.68 6.45
C GLY A 92 -3.19 5.63 6.74
N MET A 93 -3.75 4.97 5.72
CA MET A 93 -4.83 4.00 5.86
C MET A 93 -4.43 2.81 6.73
N VAL A 94 -3.32 2.16 6.41
CA VAL A 94 -2.81 1.02 7.19
C VAL A 94 -2.29 1.47 8.55
N LEU A 95 -1.66 2.64 8.64
CA LEU A 95 -1.24 3.23 9.91
C LEU A 95 -2.43 3.44 10.86
N ASN A 96 -3.51 4.04 10.38
CA ASN A 96 -4.74 4.24 11.16
C ASN A 96 -5.30 2.92 11.69
N ALA A 97 -5.38 1.90 10.83
CA ALA A 97 -5.87 0.58 11.23
C ALA A 97 -4.97 -0.11 12.26
N VAL A 98 -3.65 -0.03 12.07
CA VAL A 98 -2.65 -0.60 12.99
C VAL A 98 -2.71 0.07 14.35
N LEU A 99 -2.90 1.39 14.42
CA LEU A 99 -3.01 2.11 15.70
C LEU A 99 -4.27 1.78 16.50
N MET A 100 -5.31 1.24 15.88
CA MET A 100 -6.50 0.75 16.60
C MET A 100 -6.24 -0.53 17.39
N LYS A 101 -5.09 -1.19 17.16
CA LYS A 101 -4.73 -2.43 17.84
C LYS A 101 -4.02 -2.14 19.16
N ALA A 102 -4.49 -2.79 20.23
CA ALA A 102 -3.97 -2.59 21.58
C ALA A 102 -2.60 -3.25 21.81
N ASP A 103 -2.26 -4.27 21.01
CA ASP A 103 -1.00 -5.01 21.04
C ASP A 103 0.11 -4.35 20.21
N VAL A 104 -0.19 -3.25 19.50
CA VAL A 104 0.82 -2.42 18.82
C VAL A 104 1.39 -1.39 19.81
N THR A 105 2.70 -1.48 20.03
CA THR A 105 3.44 -0.70 21.02
C THR A 105 4.14 0.52 20.41
N HIS A 106 4.59 0.41 19.15
CA HIS A 106 5.25 1.48 18.42
C HIS A 106 5.12 1.27 16.91
N VAL A 107 5.06 2.36 16.14
CA VAL A 107 5.02 2.33 14.67
C VAL A 107 6.04 3.32 14.12
N THR A 108 7.02 2.83 13.39
CA THR A 108 7.95 3.65 12.60
C THR A 108 7.45 3.68 11.16
N VAL A 109 7.24 4.87 10.61
CA VAL A 109 6.84 5.08 9.21
C VAL A 109 7.97 5.77 8.46
N ILE A 110 8.37 5.19 7.34
CA ILE A 110 9.35 5.77 6.43
C ILE A 110 8.60 6.28 5.20
N GLU A 111 8.62 7.58 4.98
CA GLU A 111 8.00 8.22 3.81
C GLU A 111 9.03 9.07 3.08
N LYS A 112 9.12 8.91 1.76
CA LYS A 112 10.11 9.59 0.94
C LYS A 112 9.69 11.02 0.62
N GLU A 113 8.39 11.24 0.45
CA GLU A 113 7.83 12.48 -0.06
C GLU A 113 7.42 13.39 1.10
N GLN A 114 8.19 14.45 1.34
CA GLN A 114 7.87 15.44 2.39
C GLN A 114 6.48 16.06 2.20
N ASP A 115 6.02 16.22 0.96
CA ASP A 115 4.69 16.71 0.64
C ASP A 115 3.57 15.75 1.11
N VAL A 116 3.79 14.44 1.04
CA VAL A 116 2.84 13.44 1.57
C VAL A 116 2.80 13.51 3.10
N ILE A 117 3.97 13.65 3.75
CA ILE A 117 4.06 13.85 5.20
C ILE A 117 3.28 15.10 5.63
N ASN A 118 3.42 16.22 4.90
CA ASN A 118 2.71 17.46 5.20
C ASN A 118 1.18 17.30 5.17
N LEU A 119 0.67 16.42 4.31
CA LEU A 119 -0.77 16.17 4.16
C LEU A 119 -1.32 15.23 5.24
N VAL A 120 -0.51 14.29 5.73
CA VAL A 120 -1.00 13.12 6.50
C VAL A 120 -0.50 13.09 7.95
N ALA A 121 0.74 13.49 8.22
CA ALA A 121 1.37 13.30 9.52
C ALA A 121 0.67 14.03 10.67
N ALA A 122 0.08 15.21 10.39
CA ALA A 122 -0.65 15.99 11.40
C ALA A 122 -1.83 15.22 12.01
N SER A 123 -2.42 14.27 11.29
CA SER A 123 -3.52 13.42 11.78
C SER A 123 -3.07 12.40 12.82
N PHE A 124 -1.77 12.14 12.94
CA PHE A 124 -1.19 11.16 13.86
C PHE A 124 -0.27 11.78 14.92
N ALA A 125 -0.13 13.11 14.94
CA ALA A 125 0.84 13.81 15.78
C ALA A 125 0.62 13.64 17.30
N ASP A 126 -0.62 13.36 17.73
CA ASP A 126 -0.96 13.16 19.14
C ASP A 126 -0.72 11.72 19.63
N ASP A 127 -0.50 10.76 18.72
CA ASP A 127 -0.22 9.37 19.08
C ASP A 127 1.28 9.15 19.31
N LYS A 128 1.67 9.05 20.58
CA LYS A 128 3.07 8.87 21.00
C LYS A 128 3.72 7.56 20.53
N ARG A 129 2.92 6.63 20.00
CA ARG A 129 3.44 5.38 19.43
C ARG A 129 3.99 5.60 18.03
N VAL A 130 3.70 6.71 17.37
CA VAL A 130 4.03 6.94 15.96
C VAL A 130 5.29 7.79 15.82
N GLU A 131 6.20 7.32 14.98
CA GLU A 131 7.34 8.08 14.49
C GLU A 131 7.30 8.09 12.96
N ILE A 132 7.22 9.27 12.34
CA ILE A 132 7.24 9.43 10.87
C ILE A 132 8.56 10.08 10.48
N ILE A 133 9.33 9.39 9.63
CA ILE A 133 10.67 9.80 9.20
C ILE A 133 10.64 10.08 7.70
N CYS A 134 11.05 11.29 7.31
CA CYS A 134 11.24 11.65 5.91
C CYS A 134 12.53 11.02 5.37
N ALA A 135 12.43 9.86 4.72
CA ALA A 135 13.57 9.15 4.15
C ALA A 135 13.13 8.20 3.03
N ASP A 136 14.07 7.83 2.16
CA ASP A 136 13.85 6.78 1.16
C ASP A 136 14.01 5.40 1.81
N ALA A 137 12.95 4.59 1.80
CA ALA A 137 12.91 3.25 2.37
C ALA A 137 14.03 2.32 1.85
N MET A 138 14.48 2.49 0.61
CA MET A 138 15.56 1.69 0.02
C MET A 138 16.91 2.02 0.67
N THR A 139 17.16 3.29 0.98
CA THR A 139 18.45 3.77 1.49
C THR A 139 18.49 4.00 3.00
N PHE A 140 17.34 4.12 3.66
CA PHE A 140 17.23 4.34 5.09
C PHE A 140 17.92 3.23 5.89
N VAL A 141 18.77 3.54 6.86
CA VAL A 141 19.39 2.54 7.72
C VAL A 141 18.81 2.65 9.12
N PRO A 142 18.01 1.66 9.58
CA PRO A 142 17.49 1.69 10.95
C PRO A 142 18.64 1.64 11.96
N PRO A 143 18.52 2.29 13.13
CA PRO A 143 19.52 2.20 14.19
C PRO A 143 19.85 0.74 14.55
N ALA A 144 21.10 0.47 14.95
CA ALA A 144 21.60 -0.90 15.13
C ALA A 144 20.76 -1.74 16.10
N GLU A 145 20.30 -1.14 17.19
CA GLU A 145 19.52 -1.79 18.26
C GLU A 145 18.03 -1.93 17.95
N VAL A 146 17.55 -1.40 16.82
CA VAL A 146 16.13 -1.42 16.47
C VAL A 146 15.80 -2.68 15.66
N THR A 147 14.87 -3.46 16.20
CA THR A 147 14.20 -4.59 15.57
C THR A 147 12.69 -4.37 15.60
N TYR A 148 12.01 -4.91 14.61
CA TYR A 148 10.56 -4.83 14.44
C TYR A 148 9.95 -6.21 14.66
N ASP A 149 8.70 -6.25 15.10
CA ASP A 149 7.92 -7.48 15.09
C ASP A 149 7.36 -7.72 13.68
N VAL A 150 6.88 -6.66 13.03
CA VAL A 150 6.21 -6.72 11.72
C VAL A 150 6.71 -5.58 10.82
N CYS A 151 7.12 -5.89 9.58
CA CYS A 151 7.46 -4.91 8.56
C CYS A 151 6.48 -4.95 7.37
N TRP A 152 6.10 -3.78 6.89
CA TRP A 152 5.29 -3.61 5.68
C TRP A 152 6.01 -2.72 4.67
N HIS A 153 5.96 -3.12 3.40
CA HIS A 153 6.57 -2.40 2.29
C HIS A 153 5.51 -2.05 1.25
N ASP A 154 5.22 -0.76 1.12
CA ASP A 154 4.16 -0.23 0.26
C ASP A 154 4.61 1.08 -0.38
N ILE A 155 5.60 0.98 -1.26
CA ILE A 155 6.28 2.14 -1.88
C ILE A 155 6.11 2.19 -3.39
N TRP A 156 5.36 1.26 -3.99
CA TRP A 156 5.22 1.14 -5.44
C TRP A 156 3.85 1.63 -5.91
N PRO A 157 3.80 2.48 -6.95
CA PRO A 157 2.54 3.05 -7.45
C PRO A 157 1.66 2.04 -8.19
N GLN A 158 2.22 0.94 -8.70
CA GLN A 158 1.46 -0.11 -9.38
C GLN A 158 2.13 -1.47 -9.22
N PHE A 159 1.36 -2.54 -9.44
CA PHE A 159 1.90 -3.89 -9.55
C PHE A 159 2.67 -4.04 -10.87
N SER A 160 3.90 -4.51 -10.76
CA SER A 160 4.80 -4.76 -11.89
C SER A 160 5.82 -5.80 -11.47
N MET A 161 6.13 -6.74 -12.37
CA MET A 161 7.26 -7.67 -12.20
C MET A 161 8.57 -6.95 -11.87
N GLY A 162 8.77 -5.73 -12.37
CA GLY A 162 9.97 -4.92 -12.10
C GLY A 162 10.13 -4.51 -10.63
N ASN A 163 9.07 -4.59 -9.83
CA ASN A 163 9.13 -4.28 -8.40
C ASN A 163 9.72 -5.44 -7.58
N LEU A 164 9.78 -6.66 -8.12
CA LEU A 164 10.17 -7.86 -7.37
C LEU A 164 11.59 -7.76 -6.82
N ASP A 165 12.51 -7.17 -7.58
CA ASP A 165 13.91 -6.97 -7.14
C ASP A 165 13.97 -6.02 -5.93
N GLU A 166 13.22 -4.91 -5.96
CA GLU A 166 13.17 -3.96 -4.84
C GLU A 166 12.47 -4.56 -3.62
N MET A 167 11.40 -5.34 -3.83
CA MET A 167 10.74 -6.10 -2.77
C MET A 167 11.72 -7.06 -2.10
N GLU A 168 12.50 -7.82 -2.88
CA GLU A 168 13.51 -8.73 -2.35
C GLU A 168 14.62 -7.98 -1.61
N MET A 169 15.05 -6.82 -2.12
CA MET A 169 16.04 -5.97 -1.44
C MET A 169 15.56 -5.51 -0.07
N LEU A 170 14.31 -5.05 0.05
CA LEU A 170 13.71 -4.69 1.34
C LEU A 170 13.59 -5.90 2.26
N GLU A 171 13.16 -7.04 1.72
CA GLU A 171 13.04 -8.26 2.52
C GLU A 171 14.38 -8.74 3.08
N ARG A 172 15.44 -8.68 2.25
CA ARG A 172 16.80 -9.00 2.69
C ARG A 172 17.32 -8.01 3.74
N LYS A 173 16.98 -6.73 3.60
CA LYS A 173 17.39 -5.66 4.51
C LYS A 173 16.83 -5.85 5.92
N TYR A 174 15.59 -6.32 6.03
CA TYR A 174 14.94 -6.52 7.33
C TYR A 174 14.92 -7.98 7.81
N LEU A 175 15.46 -8.94 7.03
CA LEU A 175 15.46 -10.38 7.33
C LEU A 175 15.88 -10.76 8.76
N TYR A 176 16.90 -10.09 9.32
CA TYR A 176 17.41 -10.33 10.68
C TYR A 176 16.98 -9.25 11.69
N ARG A 177 16.08 -8.37 11.28
CA ARG A 177 15.56 -7.24 12.05
C ARG A 177 14.04 -7.27 12.18
N CYS A 178 13.35 -8.24 11.60
CA CYS A 178 11.91 -8.42 11.73
C CYS A 178 11.54 -9.89 11.95
N GLN A 179 10.43 -10.15 12.64
CA GLN A 179 9.88 -11.51 12.76
C GLN A 179 9.02 -11.88 11.55
N TRP A 180 8.29 -10.90 11.00
CA TRP A 180 7.53 -11.04 9.78
C TRP A 180 7.66 -9.79 8.92
N GLN A 181 7.56 -9.98 7.60
CA GLN A 181 7.49 -8.89 6.64
C GLN A 181 6.63 -9.25 5.43
N GLY A 182 6.07 -8.22 4.80
CA GLY A 182 5.31 -8.34 3.56
C GLY A 182 5.43 -7.09 2.70
N SER A 183 5.20 -7.28 1.39
CA SER A 183 5.15 -6.18 0.42
C SER A 183 3.78 -6.14 -0.26
N TRP A 184 3.20 -4.95 -0.39
CA TRP A 184 1.93 -4.78 -1.08
C TRP A 184 2.05 -5.21 -2.54
N GLY A 185 1.11 -6.03 -3.01
CA GLY A 185 1.09 -6.49 -4.40
C GLY A 185 2.10 -7.58 -4.78
N LYS A 186 2.89 -8.11 -3.84
CA LYS A 186 3.94 -9.10 -4.17
C LYS A 186 3.41 -10.33 -4.88
N GLU A 187 2.30 -10.90 -4.41
CA GLU A 187 1.69 -12.07 -5.06
C GLU A 187 1.23 -11.77 -6.49
N GLN A 188 0.71 -10.57 -6.73
CA GLN A 188 0.29 -10.10 -8.04
C GLN A 188 1.49 -9.97 -8.98
N CYS A 189 2.58 -9.35 -8.52
CA CYS A 189 3.83 -9.22 -9.28
C CYS A 189 4.44 -10.59 -9.60
N GLN A 190 4.38 -11.54 -8.66
CA GLN A 190 4.85 -12.92 -8.88
C GLN A 190 3.99 -13.68 -9.89
N LYS A 191 2.66 -13.53 -9.83
CA LYS A 191 1.73 -14.13 -10.81
C LYS A 191 1.98 -13.58 -12.21
N GLU A 192 2.22 -12.27 -12.34
CA GLU A 192 2.58 -11.64 -13.61
C GLU A 192 3.87 -12.25 -14.19
N LEU A 193 4.91 -12.45 -13.36
CA LEU A 193 6.16 -13.08 -13.77
C LEU A 193 5.99 -14.52 -14.25
N ILE A 194 5.21 -15.32 -13.53
CA ILE A 194 4.94 -16.70 -13.92
C ILE A 194 4.22 -16.75 -15.28
N ASN A 195 3.22 -15.89 -15.48
CA ASN A 195 2.49 -15.81 -16.75
C ASN A 195 3.40 -15.39 -17.90
N PHE A 196 4.28 -14.39 -17.67
CA PHE A 196 5.24 -13.93 -18.66
C PHE A 196 6.18 -15.06 -19.11
N ILE A 197 6.79 -15.77 -18.15
CA ILE A 197 7.69 -16.90 -18.42
C ILE A 197 6.97 -18.02 -19.19
N GLN A 198 5.71 -18.30 -18.85
CA GLN A 198 4.92 -19.31 -19.54
C GLN A 198 4.69 -18.94 -21.01
N ILE A 199 4.34 -17.69 -21.30
CA ILE A 199 4.12 -17.19 -22.65
C ILE A 199 5.43 -17.21 -23.46
N GLU A 200 6.54 -16.74 -22.90
CA GLU A 200 7.84 -16.79 -23.58
C GLU A 200 8.22 -18.24 -23.96
N GLY A 201 8.03 -19.19 -23.03
CA GLY A 201 8.29 -20.60 -23.30
C GLY A 201 7.39 -21.21 -24.39
N GLU A 202 6.15 -20.72 -24.54
CA GLU A 202 5.27 -21.12 -25.65
C GLU A 202 5.71 -20.52 -26.99
N ILE A 203 6.15 -19.26 -27.00
CA ILE A 203 6.68 -18.57 -28.18
C ILE A 203 7.95 -19.27 -28.66
N GLU A 204 8.88 -19.59 -27.77
CA GLU A 204 10.11 -20.32 -28.11
C GLU A 204 9.81 -21.68 -28.75
N LYS A 205 8.86 -22.44 -28.19
CA LYS A 205 8.42 -23.73 -28.74
C LYS A 205 7.79 -23.56 -30.13
N TRP A 206 7.07 -22.47 -30.36
CA TRP A 206 6.50 -22.17 -31.67
C TRP A 206 7.57 -21.80 -32.70
N LEU A 207 8.53 -20.93 -32.33
CA LEU A 207 9.65 -20.54 -33.19
C LEU A 207 10.54 -21.73 -33.59
N GLN A 208 10.71 -22.73 -32.71
CA GLN A 208 11.45 -23.95 -33.03
C GLN A 208 10.70 -24.91 -33.98
N ARG A 209 9.41 -24.68 -34.23
CA ARG A 209 8.56 -25.49 -35.13
C ARG A 209 8.39 -24.87 -36.53
N VAL A 210 8.84 -23.62 -36.73
CA VAL A 210 8.80 -22.88 -38.00
C VAL A 210 10.18 -22.92 -38.65
#